data_AF-A0A8J0T2M8-F1
#
_entry.id   AF-A0A8J0T2M8-F1
#
_cell.length_a   1.000
_cell.length_b   1.000
_cell.length_c   1.000
_cell.angle_alpha   90.00
_cell.angle_beta   90.00
_cell.angle_gamma   90.00
#
_symmetry.space_group_name_H-M   'P 1'
#
loop_
_entity.id
_entity.type
_entity.pdbx_description
1 polymer ?
#
loop_
_entity_poly.entity_id
_entity_poly.type
_entity_poly.pdbx_seq_one_letter_code
_entity_poly.pdbx_strand_id
1 'polypeptide(L)'
;MESADKVKTERWIVYYDSFEEMFQYFCDNTTIHGTIRLNCSKRNKMKTTFWLVIFLLSIAIMYWQFGIMINHYWAYPISTAISLQSKGNTFPAVTICNLNPYRFDEVNTYVNQLDKMAQETLYSVYKYDGPKARNQVIHLQDFLPNVTHQFNGSFQLDQSIVLLKLQENGSGPALPGVKKFQLGFKMCNSSGGDCYYKSYWSGVDALHEWYKYHYINIMSKIPPVLNTAGEELAKNFIFTCDFIDKPCIEREYDYFHHPIYGSCFTVNPQRKENVLYSPRPGKKYGLSLKVKVDQNDNMPLLSSAAGARIMIHNPNQPPLVEHDGFDIRPGTETSIGIKQDEVKHLGGKYGQCASDGNDLGFKLLYSTSYTLQACLNSCFQYKMIEMCGCGYYFYPLPPDTEYCNYNKYPGWGHCFYRLHEKMLDHRHHCFTQCPMQCTETRYQLSAGTAQWPSPTSKTWVIPVLNWHKGYNTTSKSLSACDWAINWPGSGRR
;
A
#
# COMPACT_ATOMS: atom_id res chain seq x y z
N MET A 1 -53.70 -60.60 63.34
CA MET A 1 -52.93 -59.50 63.94
C MET A 1 -51.69 -59.31 63.08
N GLU A 2 -51.80 -58.57 61.98
CA GLU A 2 -51.55 -57.10 61.91
C GLU A 2 -50.11 -56.75 62.29
N SER A 3 -49.30 -56.07 61.49
CA SER A 3 -49.63 -55.14 60.42
C SER A 3 -48.70 -55.28 59.21
N ALA A 4 -49.32 -55.20 58.04
CA ALA A 4 -48.67 -54.72 56.84
C ALA A 4 -48.71 -53.20 56.86
N ASP A 5 -47.60 -52.53 56.54
CA ASP A 5 -47.69 -51.22 55.90
C ASP A 5 -46.57 -50.97 54.88
N LYS A 6 -46.96 -51.19 53.62
CA LYS A 6 -46.78 -50.31 52.46
C LYS A 6 -45.38 -49.78 52.17
N VAL A 7 -44.66 -50.57 51.40
CA VAL A 7 -43.84 -50.05 50.29
C VAL A 7 -44.82 -49.53 49.22
N LYS A 8 -44.86 -48.21 49.01
CA LYS A 8 -45.58 -47.59 47.90
C LYS A 8 -44.57 -46.81 47.05
N THR A 9 -44.09 -47.47 46.01
CA THR A 9 -43.24 -46.91 44.96
C THR A 9 -44.13 -46.20 43.95
N GLU A 10 -44.21 -44.88 43.99
CA GLU A 10 -44.63 -44.08 42.84
C GLU A 10 -43.86 -42.76 42.76
N ARG A 11 -43.36 -42.50 41.54
CA ARG A 11 -42.88 -41.22 41.01
C ARG A 11 -41.55 -40.69 41.55
N TRP A 12 -40.70 -40.37 40.59
CA TRP A 12 -39.40 -39.70 40.69
C TRP A 12 -39.48 -38.24 41.19
N ILE A 13 -40.29 -37.97 42.21
CA ILE A 13 -40.36 -36.67 42.88
C ILE A 13 -40.44 -36.95 44.38
N VAL A 14 -39.28 -36.85 45.05
CA VAL A 14 -39.19 -36.89 46.51
C VAL A 14 -39.73 -35.57 47.05
N TYR A 15 -40.84 -35.61 47.78
CA TYR A 15 -41.34 -34.47 48.54
C TYR A 15 -40.67 -34.46 49.90
N TYR A 16 -40.08 -33.32 50.28
CA TYR A 16 -39.48 -33.13 51.60
C TYR A 16 -40.39 -32.22 52.42
N ASP A 17 -40.67 -32.58 53.67
CA ASP A 17 -41.59 -31.83 54.53
C ASP A 17 -40.93 -30.57 55.12
N SER A 18 -39.60 -30.51 55.11
CA SER A 18 -38.82 -29.34 55.56
C SER A 18 -37.52 -29.14 54.77
N PHE A 19 -37.01 -27.89 54.75
CA PHE A 19 -35.72 -27.59 54.14
C PHE A 19 -34.57 -28.36 54.82
N GLU A 20 -34.68 -28.63 56.12
CA GLU A 20 -33.67 -29.38 56.85
C GLU A 20 -33.59 -30.84 56.39
N GLU A 21 -34.74 -31.49 56.19
CA GLU A 21 -34.81 -32.87 55.71
C GLU A 21 -34.26 -32.99 54.28
N MET A 22 -34.61 -32.04 53.41
CA MET A 22 -34.06 -31.94 52.05
C MET A 22 -32.54 -31.74 52.06
N PHE A 23 -32.05 -30.86 52.93
CA PHE A 23 -30.62 -30.58 53.03
C PHE A 23 -29.84 -31.76 53.61
N GLN A 24 -30.38 -32.47 54.60
CA GLN A 24 -29.78 -33.70 55.14
C GLN A 24 -29.70 -34.79 54.09
N TYR A 25 -30.79 -35.05 53.37
CA TYR A 25 -30.80 -36.00 52.26
C TYR A 25 -29.81 -35.63 51.16
N PHE A 26 -29.73 -34.34 50.79
CA PHE A 26 -28.72 -33.85 49.85
C PHE A 26 -27.30 -34.08 50.37
N CYS A 27 -27.03 -33.76 51.65
CA CYS A 27 -25.71 -33.94 52.25
C CYS A 27 -25.29 -35.41 52.28
N ASP A 28 -26.22 -36.34 52.52
CA ASP A 28 -25.89 -37.76 52.65
C ASP A 28 -25.72 -38.46 51.29
N ASN A 29 -26.36 -37.94 50.23
CA ASN A 29 -26.30 -38.50 48.88
C ASN A 29 -25.38 -37.76 47.90
N THR A 30 -24.91 -36.56 48.26
CA THR A 30 -23.98 -35.79 47.43
C THR A 30 -22.55 -36.28 47.59
N THR A 31 -21.77 -36.20 46.51
CA THR A 31 -20.32 -36.47 46.53
C THR A 31 -19.52 -35.26 47.03
N ILE A 32 -20.18 -34.15 47.38
CA ILE A 32 -19.53 -32.96 47.93
C ILE A 32 -19.09 -33.24 49.36
N HIS A 33 -17.81 -33.56 49.56
CA HIS A 33 -17.26 -33.93 50.86
C HIS A 33 -17.44 -32.88 51.96
N GLY A 34 -17.55 -31.60 51.60
CA GLY A 34 -17.75 -30.50 52.56
C GLY A 34 -19.11 -30.54 53.26
N THR A 35 -20.18 -30.94 52.57
CA THR A 35 -21.55 -30.94 53.09
C THR A 35 -21.83 -32.14 54.02
N ILE A 36 -21.24 -33.31 53.73
CA ILE A 36 -21.27 -34.49 54.62
C ILE A 36 -20.62 -34.16 55.97
N ARG A 37 -19.42 -33.53 55.94
CA ARG A 37 -18.69 -33.16 57.17
C ARG A 37 -19.41 -32.10 58.00
N LEU A 38 -20.16 -31.21 57.35
CA LEU A 38 -21.01 -30.22 57.99
C LEU A 38 -22.21 -30.88 58.71
N ASN A 39 -22.83 -31.91 58.11
CA ASN A 39 -23.91 -32.69 58.72
C ASN A 39 -23.43 -33.55 59.91
N CYS A 40 -22.31 -34.27 59.76
CA CYS A 40 -21.72 -35.09 60.83
C CYS A 40 -21.20 -34.29 62.03
N SER A 41 -20.97 -32.99 61.88
CA SER A 41 -20.40 -32.13 62.92
C SER A 41 -21.44 -31.44 63.81
N LYS A 42 -22.75 -31.51 63.50
CA LYS A 42 -23.85 -30.77 64.17
C LYS A 42 -23.79 -30.78 65.71
N ARG A 43 -23.28 -31.86 66.32
CA ARG A 43 -23.17 -32.04 67.78
C ARG A 43 -22.07 -31.19 68.45
N ASN A 44 -21.08 -30.68 67.70
CA ASN A 44 -19.99 -29.84 68.20
C ASN A 44 -19.93 -28.52 67.41
N LYS A 45 -20.28 -27.41 68.06
CA LYS A 45 -20.35 -26.08 67.43
C LYS A 45 -19.01 -25.61 66.86
N MET A 46 -17.89 -25.84 67.56
CA MET A 46 -16.55 -25.44 67.06
C MET A 46 -16.16 -26.17 65.78
N LYS A 47 -16.38 -27.49 65.73
CA LYS A 47 -16.11 -28.29 64.52
C LYS A 47 -17.04 -27.91 63.37
N THR A 48 -18.29 -27.56 63.68
CA THR A 48 -19.27 -27.14 62.67
C THR A 48 -18.86 -25.81 62.04
N THR A 49 -18.45 -24.84 62.85
CA THR A 49 -17.95 -23.54 62.36
C THR A 49 -16.70 -23.71 61.49
N PHE A 50 -15.76 -24.56 61.90
CA PHE A 50 -14.55 -24.85 61.10
C PHE A 50 -14.88 -25.40 59.70
N TRP A 51 -15.73 -26.43 59.63
CA TRP A 51 -16.11 -27.02 58.34
C TRP A 51 -16.96 -26.08 57.50
N LEU A 52 -17.80 -25.24 58.12
CA LEU A 52 -18.57 -24.21 57.43
C LEU A 52 -17.67 -23.14 56.81
N VAL A 53 -16.63 -22.67 57.51
CA VAL A 53 -15.66 -21.70 56.96
C VAL A 53 -14.90 -22.30 55.77
N ILE A 54 -14.41 -23.53 55.87
CA ILE A 54 -13.73 -24.21 54.77
C ILE A 54 -14.67 -24.40 53.58
N PHE A 55 -15.92 -24.80 53.83
CA PHE A 55 -16.92 -24.98 52.79
C PHE A 55 -17.21 -23.67 52.05
N LEU A 56 -17.44 -22.57 52.79
CA LEU A 56 -17.65 -21.24 52.21
C LEU A 56 -16.42 -20.74 51.46
N LEU A 57 -15.21 -20.96 51.99
CA LEU A 57 -13.97 -20.62 51.30
C LEU A 57 -13.82 -21.41 49.99
N SER A 58 -14.13 -22.71 49.99
CA SER A 58 -14.05 -23.56 48.80
C SER A 58 -15.06 -23.14 47.73
N ILE A 59 -16.27 -22.75 48.15
CA ILE A 59 -17.29 -22.17 47.27
C ILE A 59 -16.82 -20.84 46.70
N ALA A 60 -16.23 -19.97 47.54
CA ALA A 60 -15.72 -18.68 47.10
C ALA A 60 -14.60 -18.83 46.06
N ILE A 61 -13.66 -19.75 46.29
CA ILE A 61 -12.59 -20.07 45.34
C ILE A 61 -13.18 -20.66 44.06
N MET A 62 -14.19 -21.53 44.14
CA MET A 62 -14.86 -22.09 42.98
C MET A 62 -15.53 -21.01 42.12
N TYR A 63 -16.28 -20.08 42.72
CA TYR A 63 -16.88 -18.95 41.99
C TYR A 63 -15.83 -18.00 41.43
N TRP A 64 -14.73 -17.78 42.15
CA TRP A 64 -13.59 -17.02 41.64
C TRP A 64 -12.97 -17.68 40.40
N GLN A 65 -12.71 -18.99 40.44
CA GLN A 65 -12.21 -19.77 39.30
C GLN A 65 -13.19 -19.78 38.13
N PHE A 66 -14.49 -19.90 38.40
CA PHE A 66 -15.53 -19.80 37.38
C PHE A 66 -15.54 -18.41 36.72
N GLY A 67 -15.36 -17.35 37.51
CA GLY A 67 -15.17 -15.99 37.01
C GLY A 67 -13.95 -15.87 36.10
N ILE A 68 -12.82 -16.48 36.49
CA ILE A 68 -11.61 -16.53 35.64
C ILE A 68 -11.89 -17.27 34.33
N MET A 69 -12.53 -18.44 34.38
CA MET A 69 -12.84 -19.24 33.19
C MET A 69 -13.78 -18.51 32.23
N ILE A 70 -14.82 -17.86 32.76
CA ILE A 70 -15.72 -17.00 31.98
C ILE A 70 -14.91 -15.87 31.35
N ASN A 71 -14.11 -15.13 32.13
CA ASN A 71 -13.29 -14.05 31.60
C ASN A 71 -12.35 -14.53 30.49
N HIS A 72 -11.74 -15.72 30.64
CA HIS A 72 -10.88 -16.30 29.63
C HIS A 72 -11.66 -16.74 28.38
N TYR A 73 -12.89 -17.26 28.52
CA TYR A 73 -13.75 -17.60 27.39
C TYR A 73 -14.14 -16.34 26.59
N TRP A 74 -14.52 -15.26 27.28
CA TRP A 74 -14.89 -13.99 26.64
C TRP A 74 -13.69 -13.12 26.21
N ALA A 75 -12.47 -13.50 26.58
CA ALA A 75 -11.25 -12.84 26.11
C ALA A 75 -10.84 -13.24 24.69
N TYR A 76 -11.46 -14.28 24.10
CA TYR A 76 -11.18 -14.78 22.75
C TYR A 76 -9.67 -14.94 22.43
N PRO A 77 -8.90 -15.68 23.24
CA PRO A 77 -7.46 -15.83 23.03
C PRO A 77 -7.17 -16.59 21.73
N ILE A 78 -6.10 -16.19 21.05
CA ILE A 78 -5.64 -16.77 19.79
C ILE A 78 -4.28 -17.47 19.97
N SER A 79 -4.06 -18.56 19.23
CA SER A 79 -2.76 -19.23 19.13
C SER A 79 -2.24 -19.18 17.70
N THR A 80 -0.95 -18.92 17.54
CA THR A 80 -0.29 -18.84 16.22
C THR A 80 0.29 -20.19 15.85
N ALA A 81 -0.08 -20.71 14.68
CA ALA A 81 0.52 -21.91 14.09
C ALA A 81 1.31 -21.53 12.83
N ILE A 82 2.58 -21.96 12.77
CA ILE A 82 3.46 -21.71 11.63
C ILE A 82 3.65 -23.01 10.87
N SER A 83 3.34 -23.03 9.58
CA SER A 83 3.57 -24.16 8.69
C SER A 83 4.43 -23.75 7.50
N LEU A 84 5.47 -24.52 7.19
CA LEU A 84 6.28 -24.32 6.00
C LEU A 84 5.77 -25.22 4.88
N GLN A 85 5.38 -24.63 3.75
CA GLN A 85 5.02 -25.37 2.54
C GLN A 85 6.17 -25.25 1.53
N SER A 86 6.80 -26.38 1.19
CA SER A 86 7.92 -26.45 0.24
C SER A 86 7.51 -27.01 -1.13
N LYS A 87 6.22 -26.92 -1.47
CA LYS A 87 5.72 -27.30 -2.80
C LYS A 87 5.88 -26.11 -3.77
N GLY A 88 5.85 -26.40 -5.07
CA GLY A 88 5.77 -25.34 -6.07
C GLY A 88 4.56 -24.45 -5.79
N ASN A 89 4.71 -23.17 -6.10
CA ASN A 89 3.72 -22.16 -5.79
C ASN A 89 3.41 -21.32 -7.02
N THR A 90 2.24 -20.70 -7.02
CA THR A 90 1.86 -19.69 -7.99
C THR A 90 2.89 -18.58 -7.97
N PHE A 91 3.43 -18.24 -9.14
CA PHE A 91 4.38 -17.15 -9.26
C PHE A 91 3.67 -15.81 -8.99
N PRO A 92 4.26 -14.89 -8.22
CA PRO A 92 3.62 -13.59 -7.98
C PRO A 92 3.49 -12.78 -9.26
N ALA A 93 2.64 -11.75 -9.24
CA ALA A 93 2.65 -10.74 -10.28
C ALA A 93 3.87 -9.84 -10.10
N VAL A 94 4.52 -9.52 -11.22
CA VAL A 94 5.69 -8.63 -11.26
C VAL A 94 5.34 -7.43 -12.12
N THR A 95 5.15 -6.29 -11.47
CA THR A 95 4.94 -5.02 -12.15
C THR A 95 6.26 -4.29 -12.31
N ILE A 96 6.58 -3.88 -13.53
CA ILE A 96 7.77 -3.11 -13.85
C ILE A 96 7.40 -1.81 -14.56
N CYS A 97 7.88 -0.69 -14.03
CA CYS A 97 7.62 0.65 -14.55
C CYS A 97 8.90 1.31 -15.03
N ASN A 98 8.80 1.99 -16.16
CA ASN A 98 9.87 2.82 -16.69
C ASN A 98 9.92 4.16 -15.93
N LEU A 99 11.00 4.51 -15.25
CA LEU A 99 11.11 5.80 -14.53
C LEU A 99 11.21 7.03 -15.46
N ASN A 100 10.60 7.00 -16.63
CA ASN A 100 10.55 8.09 -17.60
C ASN A 100 9.11 8.23 -18.14
N PRO A 101 8.30 9.14 -17.56
CA PRO A 101 6.94 9.40 -18.05
C PRO A 101 6.95 10.07 -19.44
N TYR A 102 5.95 9.73 -20.24
CA TYR A 102 5.80 10.28 -21.60
C TYR A 102 5.03 11.59 -21.58
N ARG A 103 5.31 12.41 -22.58
CA ARG A 103 4.50 13.59 -22.89
C ARG A 103 3.42 13.19 -23.90
N PHE A 104 2.17 13.53 -23.62
CA PHE A 104 1.07 13.37 -24.56
C PHE A 104 0.91 14.64 -25.41
N ASP A 105 0.70 14.49 -26.71
CA ASP A 105 0.61 15.60 -27.67
C ASP A 105 -0.49 16.60 -27.31
N GLU A 106 -1.62 16.08 -26.85
CA GLU A 106 -2.82 16.83 -26.46
C GLU A 106 -2.56 17.84 -25.34
N VAL A 107 -1.59 17.57 -24.48
CA VAL A 107 -1.23 18.43 -23.34
C VAL A 107 0.19 18.98 -23.40
N ASN A 108 0.96 18.63 -24.44
CA ASN A 108 2.36 19.00 -24.57
C ASN A 108 2.56 20.54 -24.61
N THR A 109 1.60 21.27 -25.17
CA THR A 109 1.61 22.75 -25.15
C THR A 109 1.59 23.30 -23.73
N TYR A 110 0.77 22.74 -22.84
CA TYR A 110 0.68 23.14 -21.43
C TYR A 110 1.91 22.69 -20.63
N VAL A 111 2.43 21.49 -20.90
CA VAL A 111 3.67 21.00 -20.28
C VAL A 111 4.86 21.88 -20.65
N ASN A 112 4.97 22.33 -21.90
CA ASN A 112 6.03 23.25 -22.33
C ASN A 112 5.91 24.63 -21.66
N GLN A 113 4.70 25.11 -21.40
CA GLN A 113 4.49 26.33 -20.61
C GLN A 113 4.94 26.14 -19.16
N LEU A 114 4.64 24.98 -18.57
CA LEU A 114 5.10 24.64 -17.22
C LEU A 114 6.63 24.53 -17.13
N ASP A 115 7.27 23.91 -18.12
CA ASP A 115 8.74 23.83 -18.20
C ASP A 115 9.37 25.22 -18.24
N LYS A 116 8.80 26.13 -19.03
CA LYS A 116 9.26 27.52 -19.10
C LYS A 116 9.10 28.23 -17.75
N MET A 117 7.95 28.07 -17.09
CA MET A 117 7.70 28.63 -15.75
C MET A 117 8.69 28.08 -14.71
N ALA A 118 9.02 26.80 -14.79
CA ALA A 118 10.02 26.16 -13.93
C ALA A 118 11.43 26.71 -14.19
N GLN A 119 11.79 26.91 -15.45
CA GLN A 119 13.07 27.49 -15.85
C GLN A 119 13.23 28.93 -15.36
N GLU A 120 12.19 29.76 -15.51
CA GLU A 120 12.15 31.13 -14.98
C GLU A 120 12.27 31.15 -13.45
N THR A 121 11.63 30.19 -12.77
CA THR A 121 11.73 30.01 -11.32
C THR A 121 13.15 29.62 -10.89
N LEU A 122 13.77 28.66 -11.57
CA LEU A 122 15.17 28.27 -11.33
C LEU A 122 16.13 29.43 -11.53
N TYR A 123 15.94 30.21 -12.59
CA TYR A 123 16.79 31.37 -12.85
C TYR A 123 16.58 32.48 -11.82
N SER A 124 15.33 32.76 -11.42
CA SER A 124 15.04 33.81 -10.45
C SER A 124 15.56 33.47 -9.04
N VAL A 125 15.39 32.22 -8.59
CA VAL A 125 15.75 31.76 -7.25
C VAL A 125 17.23 31.37 -7.15
N TYR A 126 17.75 30.65 -8.13
CA TYR A 126 19.08 30.03 -8.10
C TYR A 126 20.07 30.58 -9.12
N LYS A 127 19.66 31.47 -10.04
CA LYS A 127 20.51 31.93 -11.17
C LYS A 127 21.01 30.76 -12.02
N TYR A 128 20.14 29.76 -12.19
CA TYR A 128 20.41 28.55 -12.96
C TYR A 128 19.46 28.44 -14.16
N ASP A 129 20.01 28.22 -15.35
CA ASP A 129 19.26 28.20 -16.61
C ASP A 129 18.45 26.91 -16.87
N GLY A 130 18.41 25.97 -15.92
CA GLY A 130 17.57 24.77 -15.99
C GLY A 130 18.01 23.73 -17.04
N PRO A 131 17.56 22.47 -16.91
CA PRO A 131 17.70 21.49 -17.98
C PRO A 131 16.74 21.80 -19.14
N LYS A 132 17.21 21.62 -20.38
CA LYS A 132 16.33 21.69 -21.56
C LYS A 132 15.53 20.39 -21.67
N ALA A 133 14.20 20.50 -21.64
CA ALA A 133 13.31 19.38 -21.89
C ALA A 133 13.40 18.87 -23.35
N ARG A 134 13.15 17.57 -23.55
CA ARG A 134 13.11 16.95 -24.87
C ARG A 134 11.67 16.82 -25.35
N ASN A 135 11.39 17.29 -26.56
CA ASN A 135 10.06 17.21 -27.19
C ASN A 135 9.86 15.86 -27.90
N GLN A 136 10.03 14.74 -27.18
CA GLN A 136 9.52 13.45 -27.65
C GLN A 136 8.11 13.28 -27.11
N VAL A 137 7.14 13.22 -28.02
CA VAL A 137 5.72 13.26 -27.72
C VAL A 137 5.04 12.06 -28.34
N ILE A 138 3.99 11.57 -27.68
CA ILE A 138 3.18 10.45 -28.15
C ILE A 138 1.74 10.91 -28.33
N HIS A 139 1.12 10.49 -29.43
CA HIS A 139 -0.28 10.79 -29.72
C HIS A 139 -1.20 9.95 -28.85
N LEU A 140 -2.17 10.57 -28.18
CA LEU A 140 -3.11 9.80 -27.36
C LEU A 140 -4.01 8.87 -28.20
N GLN A 141 -4.20 9.18 -29.49
CA GLN A 141 -4.94 8.31 -30.42
C GLN A 141 -4.30 6.92 -30.55
N ASP A 142 -2.99 6.80 -30.33
CA ASP A 142 -2.30 5.51 -30.32
C ASP A 142 -2.83 4.62 -29.18
N PHE A 143 -3.23 5.24 -28.06
CA PHE A 143 -3.79 4.57 -26.90
C PHE A 143 -5.29 4.49 -26.92
N LEU A 144 -6.01 5.45 -27.48
CA LEU A 144 -7.47 5.44 -27.42
C LEU A 144 -8.05 5.87 -28.78
N PRO A 145 -8.47 4.91 -29.63
CA PRO A 145 -8.81 5.19 -31.03
C PRO A 145 -10.05 6.10 -31.22
N ASN A 146 -10.82 6.41 -30.17
CA ASN A 146 -12.08 7.17 -30.24
C ASN A 146 -12.16 8.44 -29.34
N VAL A 147 -11.05 8.97 -28.83
CA VAL A 147 -11.08 10.04 -27.77
C VAL A 147 -11.00 11.47 -28.32
N THR A 148 -11.06 11.64 -29.64
CA THR A 148 -10.99 12.95 -30.32
C THR A 148 -12.05 13.97 -29.86
N HIS A 149 -13.16 13.55 -29.23
CA HIS A 149 -14.23 14.44 -28.79
C HIS A 149 -14.16 14.91 -27.32
N GLN A 150 -13.20 14.42 -26.52
CA GLN A 150 -13.17 14.69 -25.07
C GLN A 150 -12.27 15.87 -24.66
N PHE A 151 -11.49 16.42 -25.59
CA PHE A 151 -10.51 17.51 -25.33
C PHE A 151 -11.01 18.93 -25.66
N ASN A 152 -12.32 19.13 -25.77
CA ASN A 152 -12.92 20.40 -26.19
C ASN A 152 -12.96 21.51 -25.11
N GLY A 153 -12.07 21.49 -24.11
CA GLY A 153 -12.02 22.51 -23.07
C GLY A 153 -10.67 23.20 -23.00
N SER A 154 -10.65 24.53 -23.16
CA SER A 154 -9.45 25.35 -22.95
C SER A 154 -8.94 25.18 -21.51
N PHE A 155 -7.70 24.73 -21.36
CA PHE A 155 -7.00 24.70 -20.08
C PHE A 155 -6.03 25.90 -20.03
N GLN A 156 -5.87 26.51 -18.87
CA GLN A 156 -4.96 27.65 -18.71
C GLN A 156 -4.13 27.46 -17.45
N LEU A 157 -2.81 27.43 -17.61
CA LEU A 157 -1.88 27.24 -16.49
C LEU A 157 -2.04 28.37 -15.46
N ASP A 158 -2.24 28.02 -14.18
CA ASP A 158 -2.32 29.03 -13.11
C ASP A 158 -0.93 29.58 -12.76
N GLN A 159 -0.59 30.70 -13.40
CA GLN A 159 0.69 31.37 -13.21
C GLN A 159 0.80 32.10 -11.86
N SER A 160 -0.27 32.18 -11.08
CA SER A 160 -0.23 32.79 -9.73
C SER A 160 0.39 31.85 -8.68
N ILE A 161 0.37 30.55 -8.93
CA ILE A 161 0.95 29.53 -8.05
C ILE A 161 2.44 29.39 -8.38
N VAL A 162 3.23 30.31 -7.85
CA VAL A 162 4.69 30.36 -8.01
C VAL A 162 5.42 29.78 -6.80
N LEU A 163 6.67 29.34 -7.02
CA LEU A 163 7.58 29.02 -5.93
C LEU A 163 8.04 30.32 -5.24
N LEU A 164 7.86 30.40 -3.93
CA LEU A 164 8.14 31.56 -3.10
C LEU A 164 9.20 31.22 -2.05
N LYS A 165 9.97 32.23 -1.66
CA LYS A 165 10.76 32.19 -0.43
C LYS A 165 9.81 32.41 0.74
N LEU A 166 9.76 31.44 1.64
CA LEU A 166 8.96 31.44 2.85
C LEU A 166 9.84 31.67 4.08
N GLN A 167 9.23 32.18 5.14
CA GLN A 167 9.86 32.35 6.46
C GLN A 167 10.41 31.01 6.97
N GLU A 168 11.33 31.05 7.95
CA GLU A 168 11.96 29.84 8.52
C GLU A 168 10.94 28.89 9.17
N ASN A 169 9.80 29.41 9.64
CA ASN A 169 8.69 28.63 10.18
C ASN A 169 7.66 28.16 9.12
N GLY A 170 7.87 28.52 7.84
CA GLY A 170 6.99 28.13 6.72
C GLY A 170 5.61 28.80 6.68
N SER A 171 5.29 29.71 7.61
CA SER A 171 3.92 30.22 7.77
C SER A 171 3.53 31.34 6.80
N GLY A 172 4.47 31.83 5.99
CA GLY A 172 4.23 32.90 5.03
C GLY A 172 5.47 33.36 4.28
N PRO A 173 5.36 34.40 3.43
CA PRO A 173 6.47 34.92 2.62
C PRO A 173 7.61 35.48 3.47
N ALA A 174 8.85 35.20 3.07
CA ALA A 174 10.05 35.75 3.70
C ALA A 174 10.22 37.24 3.38
N LEU A 175 10.69 38.01 4.36
CA LEU A 175 11.08 39.41 4.15
C LEU A 175 12.33 39.50 3.25
N PRO A 176 12.50 40.59 2.47
CA PRO A 176 13.71 40.80 1.68
C PRO A 176 14.97 40.79 2.55
N GLY A 177 16.02 40.08 2.12
CA GLY A 177 17.33 40.05 2.79
C GLY A 177 17.50 38.96 3.87
N VAL A 178 16.46 38.19 4.18
CA VAL A 178 16.59 37.06 5.13
C VAL A 178 17.42 35.94 4.52
N LYS A 179 18.52 35.55 5.20
CA LYS A 179 19.44 34.50 4.74
C LYS A 179 18.90 33.07 4.92
N LYS A 180 18.06 32.86 5.93
CA LYS A 180 17.41 31.57 6.20
C LYS A 180 15.96 31.61 5.73
N PHE A 181 15.65 30.82 4.73
CA PHE A 181 14.31 30.73 4.17
C PHE A 181 14.01 29.28 3.82
N GLN A 182 12.73 28.94 3.85
CA GLN A 182 12.22 27.74 3.21
C GLN A 182 11.72 28.11 1.81
N LEU A 183 11.57 27.10 0.95
CA LEU A 183 10.91 27.28 -0.34
C LEU A 183 9.55 26.59 -0.32
N GLY A 184 8.60 27.15 -1.03
CA GLY A 184 7.26 26.57 -1.05
C GLY A 184 6.32 27.33 -1.94
N PHE A 185 5.06 26.93 -1.93
CA PHE A 185 4.02 27.58 -2.71
C PHE A 185 2.75 27.71 -1.89
N LYS A 186 1.95 28.72 -2.24
CA LYS A 186 0.74 29.12 -1.54
C LYS A 186 -0.47 28.61 -2.31
N MET A 187 -1.44 28.04 -1.61
CA MET A 187 -2.74 27.66 -2.15
C MET A 187 -3.83 28.24 -1.27
N CYS A 188 -4.83 28.88 -1.87
CA CYS A 188 -5.92 29.49 -1.11
C CYS A 188 -7.24 28.78 -1.38
N ASN A 189 -8.18 28.94 -0.47
CA ASN A 189 -9.57 28.58 -0.70
C ASN A 189 -10.19 29.47 -1.80
N SER A 190 -11.40 29.12 -2.26
CA SER A 190 -12.06 29.84 -3.36
C SER A 190 -12.36 31.31 -3.07
N SER A 191 -12.41 31.74 -1.80
CA SER A 191 -12.58 33.15 -1.43
C SER A 191 -11.26 33.93 -1.31
N GLY A 192 -10.12 33.24 -1.37
CA GLY A 192 -8.78 33.83 -1.19
C GLY A 192 -8.43 34.20 0.26
N GLY A 193 -9.32 33.94 1.22
CA GLY A 193 -9.19 34.39 2.61
C GLY A 193 -8.39 33.44 3.52
N ASP A 194 -8.50 32.12 3.32
CA ASP A 194 -7.68 31.12 4.03
C ASP A 194 -6.70 30.49 3.05
N CYS A 195 -5.41 30.55 3.40
CA CYS A 195 -4.35 30.08 2.54
C CYS A 195 -3.41 29.13 3.29
N TYR A 196 -3.07 28.06 2.60
CA TYR A 196 -2.16 27.02 3.03
C TYR A 196 -0.82 27.21 2.33
N TYR A 197 0.27 27.16 3.11
CA TYR A 197 1.64 27.24 2.62
C TYR A 197 2.29 25.86 2.74
N LYS A 198 2.66 25.27 1.60
CA LYS A 198 3.44 24.04 1.59
C LYS A 198 4.91 24.40 1.51
N SER A 199 5.66 24.21 2.58
CA SER A 199 7.06 24.60 2.69
C SER A 199 8.02 23.41 2.77
N TYR A 200 9.23 23.61 2.25
CA TYR A 200 10.30 22.63 2.12
C TYR A 200 11.64 23.27 2.46
N TRP A 201 12.52 22.49 3.09
CA TRP A 201 13.90 22.89 3.34
C TRP A 201 14.79 22.71 2.11
N SER A 202 14.56 21.65 1.34
CA SER A 202 15.26 21.36 0.10
C SER A 202 14.60 22.10 -1.06
N GLY A 203 15.42 22.82 -1.84
CA GLY A 203 14.99 23.44 -3.09
C GLY A 203 14.58 22.44 -4.16
N VAL A 204 15.24 21.28 -4.17
CA VAL A 204 14.94 20.20 -5.12
C VAL A 204 13.55 19.64 -4.83
N ASP A 205 13.26 19.36 -3.56
CA ASP A 205 11.95 18.81 -3.15
C ASP A 205 10.84 19.84 -3.37
N ALA A 206 11.10 21.12 -3.08
CA ALA A 206 10.16 22.21 -3.31
C ALA A 206 9.79 22.32 -4.79
N LEU A 207 10.79 22.31 -5.68
CA LEU A 207 10.59 22.39 -7.12
C LEU A 207 9.88 21.15 -7.66
N HIS A 208 10.26 19.97 -7.20
CA HIS A 208 9.68 18.69 -7.62
C HIS A 208 8.19 18.61 -7.27
N GLU A 209 7.84 18.93 -6.03
CA GLU A 209 6.44 18.89 -5.58
C GLU A 209 5.60 20.02 -6.20
N TRP A 210 6.17 21.21 -6.41
CA TRP A 210 5.51 22.30 -7.14
C TRP A 210 5.25 21.94 -8.61
N TYR A 211 6.24 21.35 -9.30
CA TYR A 211 6.09 20.91 -10.69
C TYR A 211 5.05 19.79 -10.79
N LYS A 212 5.10 18.81 -9.88
CA LYS A 212 4.13 17.73 -9.76
C LYS A 212 2.72 18.27 -9.54
N TYR A 213 2.53 19.27 -8.67
CA TYR A 213 1.23 19.90 -8.43
C TYR A 213 0.65 20.50 -9.73
N HIS A 214 1.44 21.24 -10.51
CA HIS A 214 0.96 21.76 -11.80
C HIS A 214 0.72 20.66 -12.83
N TYR A 215 1.62 19.68 -12.89
CA TYR A 215 1.54 18.57 -13.82
C TYR A 215 0.24 17.76 -13.65
N ILE A 216 -0.19 17.49 -12.41
CA ILE A 216 -1.45 16.74 -12.18
C ILE A 216 -2.69 17.52 -12.61
N ASN A 217 -2.67 18.86 -12.56
CA ASN A 217 -3.76 19.68 -13.09
C ASN A 217 -3.85 19.52 -14.61
N ILE A 218 -2.70 19.52 -15.30
CA ILE A 218 -2.62 19.31 -16.75
C ILE A 218 -3.11 17.89 -17.09
N MET A 219 -2.61 16.89 -16.36
CA MET A 219 -2.93 15.49 -16.59
C MET A 219 -4.38 15.12 -16.28
N SER A 220 -5.12 15.91 -15.50
CA SER A 220 -6.55 15.74 -15.29
C SER A 220 -7.39 15.72 -16.59
N LYS A 221 -6.84 16.27 -17.68
CA LYS A 221 -7.44 16.24 -19.02
C LYS A 221 -7.26 14.90 -19.72
N ILE A 222 -6.22 14.15 -19.35
CA ILE A 222 -5.91 12.84 -19.90
C ILE A 222 -6.68 11.78 -19.10
N PRO A 223 -7.36 10.83 -19.75
CA PRO A 223 -7.98 9.74 -19.02
C PRO A 223 -6.90 8.94 -18.26
N PRO A 224 -7.17 8.56 -17.00
CA PRO A 224 -6.20 7.97 -16.08
C PRO A 224 -5.78 6.56 -16.49
N VAL A 225 -6.59 5.90 -17.33
CA VAL A 225 -6.41 4.51 -17.73
C VAL A 225 -6.25 4.45 -19.25
N LEU A 226 -5.00 4.31 -19.69
CA LEU A 226 -4.59 4.13 -21.08
C LEU A 226 -4.25 2.67 -21.31
N ASN A 227 -5.23 1.82 -21.56
CA ASN A 227 -5.03 0.36 -21.60
C ASN A 227 -4.62 -0.18 -22.98
N THR A 228 -4.55 0.66 -24.02
CA THR A 228 -4.74 0.16 -25.40
C THR A 228 -3.59 0.37 -26.39
N ALA A 229 -2.41 0.89 -25.98
CA ALA A 229 -1.18 0.90 -26.82
C ALA A 229 0.04 0.17 -26.20
N GLY A 230 -0.20 -0.87 -25.39
CA GLY A 230 0.87 -1.50 -24.61
C GLY A 230 1.94 -2.23 -25.44
N GLU A 231 1.62 -2.78 -26.62
CA GLU A 231 2.51 -3.73 -27.30
C GLU A 231 3.79 -3.09 -27.87
N GLU A 232 3.71 -1.95 -28.56
CA GLU A 232 4.91 -1.29 -29.12
C GLU A 232 5.77 -0.67 -28.02
N LEU A 233 5.15 -0.13 -26.97
CA LEU A 233 5.85 0.42 -25.82
C LEU A 233 6.53 -0.69 -25.00
N ALA A 234 5.88 -1.84 -24.86
CA ALA A 234 6.46 -3.02 -24.24
C ALA A 234 7.71 -3.46 -25.01
N LYS A 235 7.65 -3.51 -26.35
CA LYS A 235 8.79 -3.91 -27.20
C LYS A 235 10.00 -3.00 -27.05
N ASN A 236 9.78 -1.71 -26.80
CA ASN A 236 10.83 -0.73 -26.61
C ASN A 236 11.44 -0.76 -25.19
N PHE A 237 10.66 -1.13 -24.18
CA PHE A 237 11.08 -1.15 -22.78
C PHE A 237 11.58 -2.53 -22.32
N ILE A 238 10.89 -3.62 -22.68
CA ILE A 238 11.23 -5.01 -22.34
C ILE A 238 11.87 -5.67 -23.54
N PHE A 239 13.19 -5.91 -23.49
CA PHE A 239 13.94 -6.53 -24.58
C PHE A 239 13.78 -8.05 -24.62
N THR A 240 13.86 -8.69 -23.46
CA THR A 240 13.66 -10.14 -23.31
C THR A 240 12.89 -10.42 -22.02
N CYS A 241 11.95 -11.34 -22.09
CA CYS A 241 11.25 -11.89 -20.95
C CYS A 241 11.21 -13.41 -21.10
N ASP A 242 11.79 -14.10 -20.13
CA ASP A 242 11.81 -15.55 -20.10
C ASP A 242 11.28 -16.03 -18.75
N PHE A 243 10.34 -16.99 -18.77
CA PHE A 243 9.87 -17.69 -17.60
C PHE A 243 10.12 -19.19 -17.80
N ILE A 244 10.94 -19.78 -16.94
CA ILE A 244 11.36 -21.21 -17.04
C ILE A 244 11.94 -21.50 -18.45
N ASP A 245 12.91 -20.69 -18.87
CA ASP A 245 13.59 -20.77 -20.18
C ASP A 245 12.66 -20.74 -21.41
N LYS A 246 11.43 -20.25 -21.25
CA LYS A 246 10.49 -20.02 -22.35
C LYS A 246 10.17 -18.53 -22.46
N PRO A 247 10.08 -17.98 -23.69
CA PRO A 247 9.70 -16.60 -23.86
C PRO A 247 8.30 -16.38 -23.31
N CYS A 248 8.12 -15.33 -22.52
CA CYS A 248 6.80 -14.85 -22.11
C CYS A 248 6.03 -14.46 -23.38
N ILE A 249 4.78 -14.88 -23.54
CA ILE A 249 4.00 -14.54 -24.74
C ILE A 249 3.63 -13.05 -24.63
N GLU A 250 3.81 -12.24 -25.69
CA GLU A 250 3.56 -10.77 -25.65
C GLU A 250 2.14 -10.39 -25.17
N ARG A 251 1.18 -11.33 -25.27
CA ARG A 251 -0.20 -11.21 -24.77
C ARG A 251 -0.35 -11.44 -23.26
N GLU A 252 0.71 -11.75 -22.51
CA GLU A 252 0.68 -12.05 -21.08
C GLU A 252 0.88 -10.83 -20.17
N TYR A 253 1.30 -9.68 -20.71
CA TYR A 253 1.43 -8.44 -19.93
C TYR A 253 0.13 -7.67 -19.85
N ASP A 254 -0.18 -7.12 -18.68
CA ASP A 254 -1.14 -6.00 -18.57
C ASP A 254 -0.36 -4.69 -18.60
N TYR A 255 -0.83 -3.75 -19.41
CA TYR A 255 -0.22 -2.43 -19.56
C TYR A 255 -1.07 -1.38 -18.85
N PHE A 256 -0.39 -0.46 -18.16
CA PHE A 256 -1.01 0.79 -17.71
C PHE A 256 0.03 1.92 -17.68
N HIS A 257 -0.44 3.15 -17.87
CA HIS A 257 0.40 4.34 -17.73
C HIS A 257 0.25 4.89 -16.29
N HIS A 258 1.37 4.95 -15.55
CA HIS A 258 1.43 5.64 -14.28
C HIS A 258 1.88 7.10 -14.49
N PRO A 259 1.18 8.11 -13.93
CA PRO A 259 1.47 9.51 -14.22
C PRO A 259 2.90 9.99 -13.91
N ILE A 260 3.50 9.46 -12.84
CA ILE A 260 4.88 9.77 -12.42
C ILE A 260 5.90 8.81 -13.04
N TYR A 261 5.62 7.51 -13.02
CA TYR A 261 6.54 6.44 -13.40
C TYR A 261 6.30 5.90 -14.81
N GLY A 262 5.69 6.68 -15.70
CA GLY A 262 5.53 6.33 -17.11
C GLY A 262 4.83 4.99 -17.38
N SER A 263 5.36 4.25 -18.36
CA SER A 263 4.77 2.97 -18.78
C SER A 263 5.09 1.86 -17.79
N CYS A 264 4.04 1.19 -17.30
CA CYS A 264 4.11 0.05 -16.40
C CYS A 264 3.55 -1.20 -17.08
N PHE A 265 4.21 -2.33 -16.83
CA PHE A 265 3.84 -3.64 -17.35
C PHE A 265 3.78 -4.65 -16.22
N THR A 266 2.66 -5.35 -16.08
CA THR A 266 2.47 -6.40 -15.09
C THR A 266 2.56 -7.76 -15.76
N VAL A 267 3.56 -8.55 -15.36
CA VAL A 267 3.69 -9.96 -15.71
C VAL A 267 2.82 -10.78 -14.75
N ASN A 268 2.08 -11.76 -15.29
CA ASN A 268 1.19 -12.66 -14.53
C ASN A 268 0.02 -11.97 -13.79
N PRO A 269 -0.79 -11.12 -14.44
CA PRO A 269 -1.97 -10.51 -13.84
C PRO A 269 -3.12 -11.54 -13.65
N GLN A 270 -3.96 -11.38 -12.61
CA GLN A 270 -5.07 -12.31 -12.31
C GLN A 270 -6.06 -12.50 -13.46
N ARG A 271 -6.24 -11.50 -14.33
CA ARG A 271 -7.28 -11.50 -15.37
C ARG A 271 -7.05 -12.53 -16.49
N LYS A 272 -5.94 -13.26 -16.49
CA LYS A 272 -5.57 -14.24 -17.53
C LYS A 272 -5.70 -15.67 -17.02
N GLU A 273 -6.27 -16.55 -17.85
CA GLU A 273 -6.54 -17.96 -17.50
C GLU A 273 -5.28 -18.78 -17.18
N ASN A 274 -4.10 -18.33 -17.62
CA ASN A 274 -2.83 -19.04 -17.45
C ASN A 274 -1.94 -18.38 -16.38
N VAL A 275 -2.26 -18.61 -15.11
CA VAL A 275 -1.40 -18.13 -14.02
C VAL A 275 -0.07 -18.88 -14.03
N LEU A 276 1.05 -18.15 -14.02
CA LEU A 276 2.39 -18.72 -14.01
C LEU A 276 2.65 -19.48 -12.71
N TYR A 277 3.27 -20.66 -12.81
CA TYR A 277 3.57 -21.54 -11.67
C TYR A 277 5.05 -21.90 -11.62
N SER A 278 5.69 -21.74 -10.47
CA SER A 278 7.10 -22.12 -10.26
C SER A 278 7.18 -23.45 -9.52
N PRO A 279 7.65 -24.53 -10.17
CA PRO A 279 7.65 -25.88 -9.58
C PRO A 279 8.79 -26.09 -8.57
N ARG A 280 9.88 -25.33 -8.69
CA ARG A 280 11.11 -25.51 -7.90
C ARG A 280 11.77 -24.15 -7.66
N PRO A 281 12.41 -23.95 -6.49
CA PRO A 281 13.22 -22.76 -6.27
C PRO A 281 14.48 -22.78 -7.15
N GLY A 282 14.91 -21.60 -7.58
CA GLY A 282 16.16 -21.39 -8.31
C GLY A 282 16.01 -20.44 -9.50
N LYS A 283 17.09 -19.75 -9.87
CA LYS A 283 17.10 -18.73 -10.94
C LYS A 283 16.58 -19.25 -12.29
N LYS A 284 16.85 -20.52 -12.61
CA LYS A 284 16.39 -21.19 -13.85
C LYS A 284 14.86 -21.35 -13.92
N TYR A 285 14.19 -21.44 -12.77
CA TYR A 285 12.73 -21.65 -12.68
C TYR A 285 11.98 -20.36 -12.32
N GLY A 286 12.65 -19.21 -12.45
CA GLY A 286 12.10 -17.89 -12.17
C GLY A 286 11.84 -17.09 -13.45
N LEU A 287 11.56 -15.81 -13.24
CA LEU A 287 11.42 -14.81 -14.28
C LEU A 287 12.78 -14.15 -14.57
N SER A 288 13.15 -14.04 -15.83
CA SER A 288 14.33 -13.35 -16.33
C SER A 288 13.89 -12.22 -17.25
N LEU A 289 14.20 -10.98 -16.86
CA LEU A 289 13.88 -9.78 -17.62
C LEU A 289 15.17 -9.05 -18.02
N LYS A 290 15.24 -8.60 -19.27
CA LYS A 290 16.19 -7.57 -19.70
C LYS A 290 15.38 -6.35 -20.13
N VAL A 291 15.57 -5.25 -19.42
CA VAL A 291 14.88 -4.00 -19.68
C VAL A 291 15.82 -2.93 -20.20
N LYS A 292 15.29 -2.11 -21.11
CA LYS A 292 15.94 -0.91 -21.62
C LYS A 292 15.44 0.26 -20.79
N VAL A 293 16.36 0.95 -20.13
CA VAL A 293 16.06 2.20 -19.42
C VAL A 293 16.73 3.33 -20.18
N ASP A 294 15.96 4.33 -20.58
CA ASP A 294 16.52 5.54 -21.17
C ASP A 294 17.08 6.42 -20.04
N GLN A 295 18.35 6.82 -20.15
CA GLN A 295 19.01 7.71 -19.17
C GLN A 295 18.76 9.20 -19.45
N ASN A 296 18.15 9.51 -20.60
CA ASN A 296 17.80 10.86 -20.99
C ASN A 296 16.29 11.01 -20.80
N ASP A 297 15.88 11.55 -19.66
CA ASP A 297 14.48 11.65 -19.28
C ASP A 297 13.73 12.68 -20.13
N ASN A 298 12.48 12.36 -20.48
CA ASN A 298 11.58 13.26 -21.20
C ASN A 298 11.02 14.36 -20.27
N MET A 299 11.00 14.09 -18.96
CA MET A 299 10.47 14.99 -17.94
C MET A 299 11.43 15.11 -16.75
N PRO A 300 12.59 15.79 -16.91
CA PRO A 300 13.66 15.84 -15.90
C PRO A 300 13.26 16.53 -14.59
N LEU A 301 12.19 17.34 -14.60
CA LEU A 301 11.65 18.03 -13.41
C LEU A 301 10.64 17.17 -12.64
N LEU A 302 10.16 16.06 -13.22
CA LEU A 302 9.22 15.13 -12.60
C LEU A 302 9.85 13.79 -12.24
N SER A 303 10.72 13.26 -13.11
CA SER A 303 11.52 12.07 -12.83
C SER A 303 13.00 12.42 -12.89
N SER A 304 13.66 12.39 -11.73
CA SER A 304 15.09 12.66 -11.58
C SER A 304 15.92 11.39 -11.40
N ALA A 305 15.27 10.23 -11.31
CA ALA A 305 15.90 8.94 -11.08
C ALA A 305 15.90 8.12 -12.38
N ALA A 306 17.08 7.75 -12.85
CA ALA A 306 17.22 6.83 -13.97
C ALA A 306 17.22 5.37 -13.47
N GLY A 307 16.27 4.57 -13.94
CA GLY A 307 16.13 3.17 -13.56
C GLY A 307 14.82 2.55 -14.02
N ALA A 308 14.55 1.36 -13.51
CA ALA A 308 13.23 0.74 -13.61
C ALA A 308 12.72 0.48 -12.20
N ARG A 309 11.44 0.75 -11.94
CA ARG A 309 10.80 0.45 -10.66
C ARG A 309 10.09 -0.88 -10.74
N ILE A 310 10.32 -1.77 -9.78
CA ILE A 310 9.72 -3.10 -9.73
C ILE A 310 8.87 -3.24 -8.47
N MET A 311 7.69 -3.83 -8.61
CA MET A 311 6.81 -4.23 -7.51
C MET A 311 6.44 -5.70 -7.68
N ILE A 312 6.55 -6.48 -6.61
CA ILE A 312 6.14 -7.88 -6.56
C ILE A 312 4.90 -7.95 -5.66
N HIS A 313 3.79 -8.41 -6.21
CA HIS A 313 2.52 -8.41 -5.51
C HIS A 313 1.69 -9.66 -5.85
N ASN A 314 0.61 -9.87 -5.09
CA ASN A 314 -0.31 -10.96 -5.39
C ASN A 314 -1.02 -10.63 -6.73
N PRO A 315 -1.19 -11.60 -7.66
CA PRO A 315 -1.88 -11.38 -8.93
C PRO A 315 -3.25 -10.69 -8.81
N ASN A 316 -3.93 -10.89 -7.68
CA ASN A 316 -5.28 -10.40 -7.44
C ASN A 316 -5.33 -8.96 -6.86
N GLN A 317 -4.18 -8.37 -6.59
CA GLN A 317 -4.04 -7.05 -5.97
C GLN A 317 -3.71 -5.98 -7.02
N PRO A 318 -4.09 -4.71 -6.79
CA PRO A 318 -3.75 -3.63 -7.69
C PRO A 318 -2.26 -3.31 -7.60
N PRO A 319 -1.59 -2.97 -8.73
CA PRO A 319 -0.17 -2.64 -8.75
C PRO A 319 0.09 -1.22 -8.22
N LEU A 320 0.03 -1.05 -6.90
CA LEU A 320 0.29 0.21 -6.20
C LEU A 320 1.80 0.47 -6.05
N VAL A 321 2.46 0.76 -7.18
CA VAL A 321 3.92 0.89 -7.32
C VAL A 321 4.53 2.03 -6.49
N GLU A 322 3.73 3.02 -6.10
CA GLU A 322 4.10 4.12 -5.21
C GLU A 322 4.35 3.65 -3.77
N HIS A 323 3.70 2.58 -3.33
CA HIS A 323 3.78 2.08 -1.96
C HIS A 323 4.87 1.02 -1.77
N ASP A 324 4.85 -0.03 -2.59
CA ASP A 324 5.70 -1.23 -2.39
C ASP A 324 6.75 -1.42 -3.50
N GLY A 325 6.89 -0.46 -4.42
CA GLY A 325 7.88 -0.50 -5.49
C GLY A 325 9.30 -0.16 -5.02
N PHE A 326 10.31 -0.81 -5.61
CA PHE A 326 11.73 -0.51 -5.40
C PHE A 326 12.43 -0.30 -6.74
N ASP A 327 13.49 0.52 -6.75
CA ASP A 327 14.16 0.92 -7.97
C ASP A 327 15.39 0.03 -8.28
N ILE A 328 15.58 -0.29 -9.55
CA ILE A 328 16.73 -1.02 -10.08
C ILE A 328 17.61 -0.09 -10.89
N ARG A 329 18.90 -0.10 -10.55
CA ARG A 329 19.92 0.69 -11.22
C ARG A 329 20.16 0.19 -12.66
N PRO A 330 20.32 1.07 -13.64
CA PRO A 330 20.79 0.70 -14.97
C PRO A 330 22.20 0.11 -14.94
N GLY A 331 22.49 -0.86 -15.81
CA GLY A 331 23.83 -1.45 -15.94
C GLY A 331 24.20 -2.44 -14.82
N THR A 332 23.20 -2.95 -14.09
CA THR A 332 23.38 -4.03 -13.13
C THR A 332 22.45 -5.20 -13.43
N GLU A 333 22.92 -6.40 -13.14
CA GLU A 333 22.08 -7.59 -13.03
C GLU A 333 21.66 -7.72 -11.57
N THR A 334 20.35 -7.65 -11.31
CA THR A 334 19.78 -7.74 -9.96
C THR A 334 19.06 -9.06 -9.81
N SER A 335 19.60 -9.97 -9.00
CA SER A 335 18.97 -11.24 -8.65
C SER A 335 18.12 -11.06 -7.39
N ILE A 336 16.80 -11.23 -7.53
CA ILE A 336 15.83 -11.02 -6.45
C ILE A 336 15.33 -12.38 -5.97
N GLY A 337 15.66 -12.74 -4.73
CA GLY A 337 15.05 -13.83 -3.99
C GLY A 337 13.71 -13.38 -3.41
N ILE A 338 12.69 -14.22 -3.56
CA ILE A 338 11.33 -13.96 -3.08
C ILE A 338 10.99 -15.01 -2.03
N LYS A 339 10.58 -14.57 -0.85
CA LYS A 339 9.97 -15.40 0.18
C LYS A 339 8.53 -14.94 0.39
N GLN A 340 7.57 -15.84 0.17
CA GLN A 340 6.15 -15.57 0.37
C GLN A 340 5.75 -16.01 1.78
N ASP A 341 5.23 -15.07 2.56
CA ASP A 341 4.62 -15.31 3.86
C ASP A 341 3.11 -15.08 3.75
N GLU A 342 2.30 -16.06 4.17
CA GLU A 342 0.84 -15.93 4.21
C GLU A 342 0.37 -15.85 5.67
N VAL A 343 -0.36 -14.78 5.99
CA VAL A 343 -0.90 -14.53 7.33
C VAL A 343 -2.42 -14.64 7.27
N LYS A 344 -2.99 -15.53 8.08
CA LYS A 344 -4.43 -15.73 8.17
C LYS A 344 -4.94 -15.35 9.57
N HIS A 345 -5.74 -14.29 9.61
CA HIS A 345 -6.48 -13.84 10.77
C HIS A 345 -7.87 -14.49 10.81
N LEU A 346 -8.37 -14.80 12.01
CA LEU A 346 -9.63 -15.53 12.20
C LEU A 346 -10.89 -14.67 11.99
N GLY A 347 -10.79 -13.35 12.13
CA GLY A 347 -11.92 -12.43 11.98
C GLY A 347 -13.03 -12.61 13.03
N GLY A 348 -14.15 -11.92 12.81
CA GLY A 348 -15.35 -11.99 13.65
C GLY A 348 -15.10 -11.63 15.12
N LYS A 349 -15.39 -12.57 16.02
CA LYS A 349 -15.24 -12.37 17.47
C LYS A 349 -13.78 -12.31 17.95
N TYR A 350 -12.84 -12.80 17.14
CA TYR A 350 -11.42 -12.85 17.45
C TYR A 350 -10.64 -11.63 16.93
N GLY A 351 -11.26 -10.81 16.07
CA GLY A 351 -10.64 -9.61 15.51
C GLY A 351 -11.44 -9.05 14.34
N GLN A 352 -11.22 -7.77 14.03
CA GLN A 352 -11.84 -7.12 12.88
C GLN A 352 -10.92 -7.25 11.66
N CYS A 353 -11.35 -8.01 10.66
CA CYS A 353 -10.69 -8.12 9.37
C CYS A 353 -11.73 -8.26 8.25
N ALA A 354 -11.35 -7.94 7.01
CA ALA A 354 -12.20 -8.10 5.82
C ALA A 354 -11.55 -9.06 4.80
N SER A 355 -12.36 -9.87 4.12
CA SER A 355 -11.92 -10.74 3.00
C SER A 355 -12.16 -10.09 1.64
N ASP A 356 -13.39 -9.61 1.39
CA ASP A 356 -13.85 -9.25 0.04
C ASP A 356 -14.31 -7.79 -0.07
N GLY A 357 -14.15 -7.00 0.99
CA GLY A 357 -14.54 -5.59 1.03
C GLY A 357 -16.06 -5.32 0.97
N ASN A 358 -16.89 -6.37 0.95
CA ASN A 358 -18.36 -6.24 0.92
C ASN A 358 -18.93 -5.68 2.24
N ASP A 359 -18.23 -5.86 3.35
CA ASP A 359 -18.61 -5.34 4.67
C ASP A 359 -18.27 -3.85 4.85
N LEU A 360 -17.69 -3.22 3.82
CA LEU A 360 -17.39 -1.79 3.84
C LEU A 360 -18.67 -0.98 3.58
N GLY A 361 -18.85 0.11 4.33
CA GLY A 361 -19.95 1.06 4.11
C GLY A 361 -19.85 1.86 2.80
N PHE A 362 -18.91 1.53 1.91
CA PHE A 362 -18.70 2.17 0.61
C PHE A 362 -18.08 1.19 -0.40
N LYS A 363 -18.23 1.48 -1.69
CA LYS A 363 -17.71 0.65 -2.77
C LYS A 363 -16.23 0.93 -3.03
N LEU A 364 -15.38 -0.10 -3.06
CA LEU A 364 -13.99 0.02 -3.49
C LEU A 364 -13.88 0.52 -4.93
N LEU A 365 -12.96 1.46 -5.17
CA LEU A 365 -12.76 2.05 -6.50
C LEU A 365 -11.85 1.20 -7.39
N TYR A 366 -11.06 0.31 -6.78
CA TYR A 366 -10.20 -0.64 -7.50
C TYR A 366 -10.99 -1.90 -7.85
N SER A 367 -10.82 -2.41 -9.07
CA SER A 367 -11.49 -3.62 -9.57
C SER A 367 -10.81 -4.94 -9.14
N THR A 368 -10.11 -4.92 -8.02
CA THR A 368 -9.22 -6.00 -7.52
C THR A 368 -9.70 -6.48 -6.15
N SER A 369 -9.04 -7.50 -5.59
CA SER A 369 -9.37 -7.92 -4.22
C SER A 369 -9.07 -6.84 -3.18
N TYR A 370 -9.71 -6.96 -2.02
CA TYR A 370 -9.54 -6.03 -0.91
C TYR A 370 -8.07 -5.98 -0.46
N THR A 371 -7.52 -4.77 -0.37
CA THR A 371 -6.29 -4.48 0.36
C THR A 371 -6.50 -3.28 1.26
N LEU A 372 -5.75 -3.19 2.37
CA LEU A 372 -5.80 -2.03 3.25
C LEU A 372 -5.51 -0.73 2.47
N GLN A 373 -4.49 -0.72 1.62
CA GLN A 373 -4.14 0.46 0.83
C GLN A 373 -5.22 0.83 -0.20
N ALA A 374 -5.80 -0.15 -0.90
CA ALA A 374 -6.90 0.11 -1.83
C ALA A 374 -8.13 0.71 -1.11
N CYS A 375 -8.40 0.27 0.12
CA CYS A 375 -9.47 0.82 0.96
C CYS A 375 -9.17 2.26 1.40
N LEU A 376 -7.96 2.52 1.90
CA LEU A 376 -7.55 3.85 2.35
C LEU A 376 -7.57 4.86 1.20
N ASN A 377 -7.04 4.49 0.03
CA ASN A 377 -7.06 5.33 -1.17
C ASN A 377 -8.50 5.58 -1.65
N SER A 378 -9.36 4.56 -1.62
CA SER A 378 -10.79 4.71 -1.97
C SER A 378 -11.51 5.64 -0.99
N CYS A 379 -11.32 5.46 0.32
CA CYS A 379 -11.93 6.29 1.35
C CYS A 379 -11.47 7.75 1.26
N PHE A 380 -10.17 7.97 1.07
CA PHE A 380 -9.61 9.30 0.84
C PHE A 380 -10.25 9.95 -0.39
N GLN A 381 -10.38 9.20 -1.49
CA GLN A 381 -10.99 9.71 -2.72
C GLN A 381 -12.46 10.12 -2.52
N TYR A 382 -13.26 9.32 -1.80
CA TYR A 382 -14.64 9.71 -1.47
C TYR A 382 -14.69 10.97 -0.60
N LYS A 383 -13.81 11.10 0.41
CA LYS A 383 -13.73 12.32 1.23
C LYS A 383 -13.27 13.54 0.44
N MET A 384 -12.36 13.36 -0.51
CA MET A 384 -11.94 14.40 -1.43
C MET A 384 -13.13 14.89 -2.28
N ILE A 385 -13.93 13.97 -2.81
CA ILE A 385 -15.12 14.31 -3.60
C ILE A 385 -16.19 14.99 -2.74
N GLU A 386 -16.46 14.47 -1.55
CA GLU A 386 -17.46 15.01 -0.61
C GLU A 386 -17.14 16.45 -0.18
N MET A 387 -15.87 16.73 0.14
CA MET A 387 -15.48 18.04 0.68
C MET A 387 -14.98 19.04 -0.36
N CYS A 388 -14.29 18.56 -1.40
CA CYS A 388 -13.65 19.42 -2.41
C CYS A 388 -14.41 19.43 -3.75
N GLY A 389 -15.35 18.50 -3.97
CA GLY A 389 -16.19 18.45 -5.18
C GLY A 389 -15.52 17.84 -6.42
N CYS A 390 -14.30 17.32 -6.29
CA CYS A 390 -13.52 16.70 -7.36
C CYS A 390 -12.64 15.59 -6.80
N GLY A 391 -12.19 14.65 -7.63
CA GLY A 391 -11.30 13.57 -7.19
C GLY A 391 -9.83 13.78 -7.54
N TYR A 392 -8.95 13.16 -6.75
CA TYR A 392 -7.51 13.24 -6.90
C TYR A 392 -7.02 12.35 -8.06
N TYR A 393 -6.10 12.88 -8.88
CA TYR A 393 -5.70 12.27 -10.16
C TYR A 393 -5.04 10.88 -10.04
N PHE A 394 -4.30 10.62 -8.97
CA PHE A 394 -3.60 9.33 -8.79
C PHE A 394 -4.53 8.17 -8.40
N TYR A 395 -5.75 8.46 -7.97
CA TYR A 395 -6.70 7.45 -7.55
C TYR A 395 -7.82 7.30 -8.58
N PRO A 396 -8.35 6.07 -8.78
CA PRO A 396 -9.51 5.88 -9.63
C PRO A 396 -10.69 6.75 -9.17
N LEU A 397 -11.56 7.13 -10.09
CA LEU A 397 -12.78 7.88 -9.78
C LEU A 397 -13.99 6.95 -9.71
N PRO A 398 -14.99 7.24 -8.86
CA PRO A 398 -16.32 6.69 -9.01
C PRO A 398 -16.99 7.22 -10.30
N PRO A 399 -18.03 6.53 -10.81
CA PRO A 399 -18.82 7.02 -11.94
C PRO A 399 -19.35 8.44 -11.71
N ASP A 400 -19.51 9.21 -12.79
CA ASP A 400 -20.09 10.57 -12.78
C ASP A 400 -19.30 11.63 -11.98
N THR A 401 -18.02 11.39 -11.74
CA THR A 401 -17.12 12.37 -11.11
C THR A 401 -15.94 12.72 -12.02
N GLU A 402 -15.35 13.89 -11.77
CA GLU A 402 -14.24 14.42 -12.57
C GLU A 402 -13.00 14.69 -11.70
N TYR A 403 -11.85 14.68 -12.35
CA TYR A 403 -10.58 15.00 -11.72
C TYR A 403 -10.45 16.48 -11.39
N CYS A 404 -9.78 16.76 -10.28
CA CYS A 404 -9.48 18.13 -9.87
C CYS A 404 -8.56 18.83 -10.87
N ASN A 405 -8.89 20.08 -11.18
CA ASN A 405 -8.03 21.03 -11.87
C ASN A 405 -8.35 22.46 -11.39
N TYR A 406 -7.38 23.36 -11.35
CA TYR A 406 -7.61 24.72 -10.87
C TYR A 406 -8.51 25.57 -11.79
N ASN A 407 -8.71 25.20 -13.06
CA ASN A 407 -9.61 25.95 -13.94
C ASN A 407 -11.08 25.72 -13.56
N LYS A 408 -11.45 24.50 -13.19
CA LYS A 408 -12.80 24.13 -12.75
C LYS A 408 -12.99 24.26 -11.23
N TYR A 409 -11.95 23.98 -10.45
CA TYR A 409 -11.97 23.97 -8.99
C TYR A 409 -10.80 24.78 -8.39
N PRO A 410 -10.81 26.13 -8.43
CA PRO A 410 -9.64 26.95 -8.04
C PRO A 410 -9.08 26.68 -6.64
N GLY A 411 -9.94 26.31 -5.68
CA GLY A 411 -9.56 26.01 -4.30
C GLY A 411 -9.18 24.55 -4.00
N TRP A 412 -9.11 23.67 -5.02
CA TRP A 412 -8.96 22.22 -4.77
C TRP A 412 -7.65 21.87 -4.06
N GLY A 413 -6.54 22.55 -4.40
CA GLY A 413 -5.23 22.29 -3.80
C GLY A 413 -5.21 22.61 -2.30
N HIS A 414 -5.79 23.75 -1.90
CA HIS A 414 -5.98 24.10 -0.48
C HIS A 414 -6.80 23.03 0.24
N CYS A 415 -7.93 22.62 -0.35
CA CYS A 415 -8.80 21.60 0.22
C CYS A 415 -8.07 20.24 0.37
N PHE A 416 -7.33 19.82 -0.67
CA PHE A 416 -6.52 18.60 -0.65
C PHE A 416 -5.52 18.58 0.50
N TYR A 417 -4.69 19.61 0.65
CA TYR A 417 -3.65 19.62 1.68
C TYR A 417 -4.24 19.70 3.09
N ARG A 418 -5.31 20.48 3.29
CA ARG A 418 -6.03 20.53 4.58
C ARG A 418 -6.66 19.19 4.94
N LEU A 419 -7.23 18.50 3.95
CA LEU A 419 -7.78 17.15 4.12
C LEU A 419 -6.66 16.15 4.42
N HIS A 420 -5.58 16.19 3.65
CA HIS A 420 -4.45 15.29 3.81
C HIS A 420 -3.82 15.40 5.20
N GLU A 421 -3.66 16.62 5.74
CA GLU A 421 -3.20 16.82 7.12
C GLU A 421 -4.14 16.21 8.17
N LYS A 422 -5.46 16.38 8.00
CA LYS A 422 -6.45 15.76 8.90
C LYS A 422 -6.40 14.24 8.86
N MET A 423 -6.04 13.68 7.71
CA MET A 423 -5.92 12.22 7.49
C MET A 423 -4.63 11.63 8.07
N LEU A 424 -3.64 12.45 8.45
CA LEU A 424 -2.45 11.97 9.17
C LEU A 424 -2.76 11.54 10.61
N ASP A 425 -3.87 12.01 11.18
CA ASP A 425 -4.33 11.52 12.48
C ASP A 425 -4.91 10.09 12.31
N HIS A 426 -4.27 9.11 12.95
CA HIS A 426 -4.74 7.72 12.95
C HIS A 426 -6.13 7.52 13.56
N ARG A 427 -6.67 8.54 14.25
CA ARG A 427 -8.06 8.56 14.74
C ARG A 427 -9.07 8.95 13.65
N HIS A 428 -8.60 9.28 12.45
CA HIS A 428 -9.46 9.70 11.36
C HIS A 428 -10.33 8.53 10.85
N HIS A 429 -11.52 8.89 10.39
CA HIS A 429 -12.62 8.00 10.01
C HIS A 429 -12.20 6.85 9.06
N CYS A 430 -11.30 7.09 8.10
CA CYS A 430 -10.90 6.07 7.13
C CYS A 430 -10.17 4.88 7.77
N PHE A 431 -9.31 5.10 8.77
CA PHE A 431 -8.62 4.00 9.46
C PHE A 431 -9.58 3.15 10.28
N THR A 432 -10.66 3.74 10.79
CA THR A 432 -11.71 2.99 11.51
C THR A 432 -12.64 2.23 10.56
N GLN A 433 -12.80 2.67 9.31
CA GLN A 433 -13.63 2.02 8.30
C GLN A 433 -12.91 0.92 7.51
N CYS A 434 -11.59 1.01 7.40
CA CYS A 434 -10.77 0.06 6.64
C CYS A 434 -10.05 -0.92 7.57
N PRO A 435 -10.64 -2.10 7.87
CA PRO A 435 -9.99 -3.13 8.69
C PRO A 435 -8.82 -3.80 7.94
N MET A 436 -7.96 -4.52 8.66
CA MET A 436 -6.90 -5.31 8.00
C MET A 436 -7.49 -6.48 7.20
N GLN A 437 -6.74 -7.04 6.24
CA GLN A 437 -7.18 -8.22 5.51
C GLN A 437 -7.20 -9.46 6.40
N CYS A 438 -8.19 -10.34 6.22
CA CYS A 438 -8.20 -11.62 6.95
C CYS A 438 -7.13 -12.57 6.43
N THR A 439 -6.85 -12.55 5.13
CA THR A 439 -5.76 -13.32 4.52
C THR A 439 -4.85 -12.34 3.81
N GLU A 440 -3.61 -12.23 4.28
CA GLU A 440 -2.61 -11.34 3.72
C GLU A 440 -1.43 -12.15 3.19
N THR A 441 -1.06 -11.91 1.92
CA THR A 441 0.16 -12.45 1.33
C THR A 441 1.23 -11.36 1.30
N ARG A 442 2.36 -11.60 1.96
CA ARG A 442 3.51 -10.70 1.99
C ARG A 442 4.68 -11.30 1.24
N TYR A 443 5.38 -10.48 0.46
CA TYR A 443 6.58 -10.88 -0.26
C TYR A 443 7.80 -10.23 0.38
N GLN A 444 8.62 -11.02 1.07
CA GLN A 444 9.93 -10.59 1.56
C GLN A 444 10.95 -10.74 0.44
N LEU A 445 11.65 -9.65 0.14
CA LEU A 445 12.58 -9.57 -0.97
C LEU A 445 14.03 -9.51 -0.47
N SER A 446 14.90 -10.28 -1.09
CA SER A 446 16.35 -10.18 -0.91
C SER A 446 17.01 -9.98 -2.27
N ALA A 447 17.77 -8.89 -2.44
CA ALA A 447 18.38 -8.55 -3.72
C ALA A 447 19.90 -8.65 -3.65
N GLY A 448 20.49 -9.34 -4.63
CA GLY A 448 21.93 -9.32 -4.90
C GLY A 448 22.20 -8.68 -6.26
N THR A 449 23.13 -7.72 -6.32
CA THR A 449 23.44 -6.98 -7.55
C THR A 449 24.84 -7.29 -8.05
N ALA A 450 25.00 -7.49 -9.35
CA ALA A 450 26.28 -7.60 -10.04
C ALA A 450 26.35 -6.60 -11.20
N GLN A 451 27.56 -6.20 -11.59
CA GLN A 451 27.75 -5.33 -12.76
C GLN A 451 27.40 -6.10 -14.05
N TRP A 452 26.54 -5.52 -14.90
CA TRP A 452 26.19 -6.11 -16.19
C TRP A 452 26.02 -5.03 -17.27
N PRO A 453 26.70 -5.15 -18.43
CA PRO A 453 27.65 -6.20 -18.80
C PRO A 453 29.02 -6.03 -18.10
N SER A 454 29.79 -7.12 -18.01
CA SER A 454 31.21 -7.07 -17.60
C SER A 454 32.05 -6.26 -18.61
N PRO A 455 33.23 -5.74 -18.23
CA PRO A 455 34.08 -4.98 -19.14
C PRO A 455 34.43 -5.72 -20.44
N THR A 456 34.66 -7.04 -20.35
CA THR A 456 34.98 -7.90 -21.50
C THR A 456 33.75 -8.25 -22.33
N SER A 457 32.59 -8.48 -21.71
CA SER A 457 31.36 -8.82 -22.44
C SER A 457 30.71 -7.62 -23.12
N LYS A 458 30.96 -6.41 -22.61
CA LYS A 458 30.43 -5.16 -23.17
C LYS A 458 30.75 -5.00 -24.66
N THR A 459 31.89 -5.49 -25.13
CA THR A 459 32.36 -5.38 -26.52
C THR A 459 31.48 -6.11 -27.52
N TRP A 460 30.80 -7.19 -27.11
CA TRP A 460 29.92 -7.96 -27.98
C TRP A 460 28.44 -7.82 -27.60
N VAL A 461 28.12 -7.66 -26.31
CA VAL A 461 26.72 -7.54 -25.84
C VAL A 461 26.06 -6.29 -26.43
N ILE A 462 26.72 -5.14 -26.39
CA ILE A 462 26.14 -3.88 -26.89
C ILE A 462 25.86 -3.96 -28.40
N PRO A 463 26.81 -4.35 -29.28
CA PRO A 463 26.52 -4.49 -30.71
C PRO A 463 25.38 -5.45 -31.03
N VAL A 464 25.27 -6.58 -30.32
CA VAL A 464 24.18 -7.55 -30.53
C VAL A 464 22.83 -6.93 -30.16
N LEU A 465 22.75 -6.21 -29.03
CA LEU A 465 21.53 -5.50 -28.64
C LEU A 465 21.17 -4.38 -29.62
N ASN A 466 22.17 -3.65 -30.13
CA ASN A 466 21.97 -2.62 -31.15
C ASN A 466 21.39 -3.22 -32.44
N TRP A 467 21.91 -4.35 -32.91
CA TRP A 467 21.47 -5.01 -34.14
C TRP A 467 20.05 -5.60 -34.00
N HIS A 468 19.76 -6.29 -32.90
CA HIS A 468 18.50 -7.02 -32.75
C HIS A 468 17.32 -6.14 -32.31
N LYS A 469 17.57 -5.04 -31.60
CA LYS A 469 16.53 -4.21 -30.97
C LYS A 469 16.72 -2.70 -31.18
N GLY A 470 17.64 -2.28 -32.05
CA GLY A 470 17.86 -0.85 -32.35
C GLY A 470 18.35 -0.02 -31.18
N TYR A 471 19.05 -0.63 -30.20
CA TYR A 471 19.61 0.10 -29.06
C TYR A 471 20.64 1.13 -29.56
N ASN A 472 20.55 2.38 -29.09
CA ASN A 472 21.42 3.47 -29.53
C ASN A 472 22.17 4.05 -28.33
N THR A 473 23.44 3.67 -28.16
CA THR A 473 24.31 4.15 -27.07
C THR A 473 24.76 5.57 -27.33
N THR A 474 23.90 6.56 -27.03
CA THR A 474 24.29 7.98 -27.08
C THR A 474 24.77 8.53 -25.73
N SER A 475 24.67 7.81 -24.61
CA SER A 475 25.30 8.24 -23.35
C SER A 475 26.71 7.67 -23.19
N LYS A 476 27.70 8.56 -23.24
CA LYS A 476 29.12 8.26 -22.97
C LYS A 476 29.45 8.12 -21.48
N SER A 477 28.48 8.03 -20.57
CA SER A 477 28.74 7.98 -19.13
C SER A 477 28.24 6.70 -18.47
N LEU A 478 29.00 5.61 -18.62
CA LEU A 478 29.15 4.67 -17.52
C LEU A 478 30.23 5.27 -16.61
N SER A 479 29.84 6.21 -15.75
CA SER A 479 30.71 6.66 -14.67
C SER A 479 30.97 5.45 -13.77
N ALA A 480 32.20 4.95 -13.81
CA ALA A 480 32.74 4.12 -12.75
C ALA A 480 32.63 4.94 -11.46
N CYS A 481 31.72 4.56 -10.57
CA CYS A 481 31.82 4.98 -9.18
C CYS A 481 32.88 4.08 -8.54
N ASP A 482 34.12 4.55 -8.50
CA ASP A 482 35.13 4.04 -7.58
C ASP A 482 34.63 4.31 -6.15
N TRP A 483 34.10 3.27 -5.50
CA TRP A 483 33.94 3.28 -4.04
C TRP A 483 35.09 2.46 -3.46
N ALA A 484 36.15 3.15 -3.05
CA ALA A 484 37.15 2.57 -2.16
C ALA A 484 36.54 2.47 -0.76
N ILE A 485 36.24 1.26 -0.29
CA ILE A 485 36.05 1.02 1.14
C ILE A 485 37.44 1.06 1.76
N ASN A 486 37.85 2.25 2.22
CA ASN A 486 39.02 2.36 3.08
C ASN A 486 38.66 1.82 4.47
N TRP A 487 39.18 0.63 4.77
CA TRP A 487 39.21 0.06 6.10
C TRP A 487 40.00 1.01 7.02
N PRO A 488 39.48 1.45 8.19
CA PRO A 488 40.28 2.18 9.14
C PRO A 488 41.37 1.24 9.66
N GLY A 489 42.62 1.53 9.29
CA GLY A 489 43.78 0.82 9.79
C GLY A 489 43.76 0.75 11.31
N SER A 490 43.93 -0.45 11.83
CA SER A 490 44.18 -0.74 13.23
C SER A 490 45.34 0.10 13.74
N GLY A 491 45.05 1.17 14.48
CA GLY A 491 46.01 1.81 15.36
C GLY A 491 46.44 0.79 16.42
N ARG A 492 47.71 0.41 16.41
CA ARG A 492 48.35 -0.37 17.45
C ARG A 492 48.29 0.41 18.78
N ARG A 493 48.14 -0.33 19.87
CA ARG A 493 48.40 0.13 21.24
C ARG A 493 49.84 0.63 21.39
#